data_AF-A0A376LCA3-F1
#
_entry.id   AF-A0A376LCA3-F1
#
_cell.length_a   1.000
_cell.length_b   1.000
_cell.length_c   1.000
_cell.angle_alpha   90.00
_cell.angle_beta   90.00
_cell.angle_gamma   90.00
#
_symmetry.space_group_name_H-M   'P 1'
#
loop_
_entity.id
_entity.type
_entity.pdbx_description
1 polymer ?
#
loop_
_entity_poly.entity_id
_entity_poly.type
_entity_poly.pdbx_seq_one_letter_code
_entity_poly.pdbx_strand_id
1 'polypeptide(L)'
;MEAHELLQAGVTQFSRETFSSALELGRKTLVTLGMHPHQAQRAQLHFRRLDMRMLRELIPMHADTVQISRTREARRELEEIFQREMQQERRQLDGWDEFE
;
A
#
# COMPACT_ATOMS: atom_id res chain seq x y z
N MET A 1 14.45 16.22 -1.14
CA MET A 1 14.95 14.86 -0.89
C MET A 1 13.79 13.91 -1.01
N GLU A 2 13.93 12.91 -1.87
CA GLU A 2 12.94 11.87 -2.03
C GLU A 2 13.18 10.71 -1.05
N ALA A 3 12.12 9.96 -0.76
CA ALA A 3 12.18 8.83 0.17
C ALA A 3 13.21 7.75 -0.24
N HIS A 4 13.44 7.58 -1.54
CA HIS A 4 14.41 6.62 -2.05
C HIS A 4 15.86 7.05 -1.75
N GLU A 5 16.16 8.36 -1.84
CA GLU A 5 17.48 8.94 -1.52
C GLU A 5 17.79 8.77 -0.02
N LEU A 6 16.78 9.00 0.84
CA LEU A 6 16.92 8.78 2.28
C LEU A 6 17.24 7.32 2.61
N LEU A 7 16.56 6.39 1.97
CA LEU A 7 16.82 4.96 2.14
C LEU A 7 18.21 4.55 1.62
N GLN A 8 18.65 5.08 0.47
CA GLN A 8 20.02 4.86 -0.04
C GLN A 8 21.10 5.44 0.90
N ALA A 9 20.81 6.54 1.57
CA ALA A 9 21.67 7.13 2.61
C ALA A 9 21.63 6.37 3.96
N GLY A 10 20.91 5.24 4.04
CA GLY A 10 20.79 4.44 5.26
C GLY A 10 19.79 4.98 6.29
N VAL A 11 19.00 6.00 5.93
CA VAL A 11 17.96 6.56 6.81
C VAL A 11 16.74 5.65 6.76
N THR A 12 16.44 4.99 7.88
CA THR A 12 15.30 4.06 8.01
C THR A 12 14.06 4.72 8.61
N GLN A 13 14.24 5.83 9.33
CA GLN A 13 13.19 6.59 10.00
C GLN A 13 12.86 7.84 9.17
N PHE A 14 11.89 7.71 8.27
CA PHE A 14 11.41 8.83 7.46
C PHE A 14 9.90 8.70 7.19
N SER A 15 9.29 9.77 6.71
CA SER A 15 7.93 9.79 6.18
C SER A 15 7.92 10.54 4.86
N ARG A 16 7.06 10.12 3.93
CA ARG A 16 6.75 10.93 2.74
C ARG A 16 5.72 11.97 3.13
N GLU A 17 6.03 13.23 2.82
CA GLU A 17 5.29 14.42 3.24
C GLU A 17 3.77 14.31 3.04
N THR A 18 3.32 13.88 1.86
CA THR A 18 1.89 13.83 1.49
C THR A 18 1.22 12.48 1.74
N PHE A 19 1.98 11.44 2.08
CA PHE A 19 1.48 10.06 2.07
C PHE A 19 0.43 9.80 3.15
N SER A 20 0.65 10.29 4.37
CA SER A 20 -0.31 10.11 5.47
C SER A 20 -1.64 10.80 5.19
N SER A 21 -1.60 12.02 4.64
CA SER A 21 -2.80 12.76 4.27
C SER A 21 -3.55 12.10 3.11
N ALA A 22 -2.84 11.60 2.10
CA ALA A 22 -3.43 10.86 0.99
C ALA A 22 -4.10 9.55 1.45
N LEU A 23 -3.48 8.82 2.39
CA LEU A 23 -4.05 7.61 2.99
C LEU A 23 -5.35 7.91 3.74
N GLU A 24 -5.38 8.97 4.55
CA GLU A 24 -6.61 9.37 5.25
C GLU A 24 -7.70 9.82 4.28
N LEU A 25 -7.34 10.57 3.24
CA LEU A 25 -8.28 10.95 2.20
C LEU A 25 -8.89 9.71 1.54
N GLY A 26 -8.06 8.72 1.17
CA GLY A 26 -8.51 7.46 0.61
C GLY A 26 -9.48 6.71 1.54
N ARG A 27 -9.15 6.60 2.83
CA ARG A 27 -10.03 5.97 3.83
C ARG A 27 -11.39 6.68 3.91
N LYS A 28 -11.40 8.01 4.00
CA LYS A 28 -12.64 8.80 4.04
C LYS A 28 -13.48 8.60 2.80
N THR A 29 -12.85 8.61 1.62
CA THR A 29 -13.54 8.33 0.34
C THR A 29 -14.18 6.94 0.33
N LEU A 30 -13.47 5.90 0.77
CA LEU A 30 -14.03 4.54 0.88
C LEU A 30 -15.27 4.50 1.78
N VAL A 31 -15.22 5.18 2.93
CA VAL A 31 -16.37 5.27 3.85
C VAL A 31 -17.55 5.99 3.18
N THR A 32 -17.30 7.13 2.53
CA THR A 32 -18.35 7.89 1.82
C THR A 32 -19.01 7.08 0.70
N LEU A 33 -18.25 6.18 0.05
CA LEU A 33 -18.76 5.27 -0.98
C LEU A 33 -19.50 4.04 -0.43
N GLY A 34 -19.67 3.94 0.90
CA GLY A 34 -20.46 2.90 1.55
C GLY A 34 -19.65 1.76 2.17
N MET A 35 -18.31 1.83 2.19
CA MET A 35 -17.49 0.84 2.90
C MET A 35 -17.60 1.04 4.42
N HIS A 36 -17.78 -0.06 5.17
CA HIS A 36 -17.81 0.01 6.62
C HIS A 36 -16.51 0.62 7.20
N PRO A 37 -16.55 1.53 8.19
CA PRO A 37 -15.37 2.25 8.69
C PRO A 37 -14.19 1.36 9.10
N HIS A 38 -14.47 0.23 9.74
CA HIS A 38 -13.45 -0.75 10.11
C HIS A 38 -12.76 -1.38 8.88
N GLN A 39 -13.52 -1.68 7.82
CA GLN A 39 -12.96 -2.22 6.57
C GLN A 39 -12.10 -1.17 5.86
N ALA A 40 -12.54 0.09 5.83
CA ALA A 40 -11.78 1.18 5.24
C ALA A 40 -10.46 1.45 5.99
N GLN A 41 -10.48 1.41 7.33
CA GLN A 41 -9.28 1.53 8.15
C GLN A 41 -8.30 0.37 7.89
N ARG A 42 -8.82 -0.86 7.77
CA ARG A 42 -7.97 -2.01 7.42
C ARG A 42 -7.36 -1.86 6.04
N ALA A 43 -8.14 -1.49 5.02
CA ALA A 43 -7.65 -1.22 3.68
C ALA A 43 -6.51 -0.18 3.68
N GLN A 44 -6.66 0.90 4.45
CA GLN A 44 -5.60 1.91 4.63
C GLN A 44 -4.32 1.32 5.25
N LEU A 45 -4.44 0.50 6.30
CA LEU A 45 -3.29 -0.14 6.96
C LEU A 45 -2.58 -1.14 6.05
N HIS A 46 -3.34 -1.94 5.28
CA HIS A 46 -2.78 -2.87 4.29
C HIS A 46 -2.01 -2.11 3.21
N PHE A 47 -2.63 -1.08 2.61
CA PHE A 47 -1.98 -0.27 1.59
C PHE A 47 -0.68 0.36 2.10
N ARG A 48 -0.69 0.89 3.34
CA ARG A 48 0.52 1.45 3.98
C ARG A 48 1.67 0.43 4.04
N ARG A 49 1.38 -0.81 4.44
CA ARG A 49 2.41 -1.87 4.56
C ARG A 49 2.96 -2.26 3.18
N LEU A 50 2.07 -2.47 2.21
CA LEU A 50 2.45 -2.86 0.85
C LEU A 50 3.28 -1.79 0.15
N ASP A 51 2.86 -0.54 0.22
CA ASP A 51 3.59 0.55 -0.40
C ASP A 51 4.99 0.73 0.23
N MET A 52 5.13 0.61 1.56
CA MET A 52 6.44 0.64 2.22
C MET A 52 7.32 -0.54 1.86
N ARG A 53 6.75 -1.71 1.63
CA ARG A 53 7.47 -2.90 1.17
C ARG A 53 7.97 -2.67 -0.26
N MET A 54 7.08 -2.26 -1.15
CA MET A 54 7.40 -2.00 -2.55
C MET A 54 8.46 -0.90 -2.70
N LEU A 55 8.38 0.18 -1.92
CA LEU A 55 9.39 1.24 -1.90
C LEU A 55 10.79 0.67 -1.61
N ARG A 56 10.91 -0.28 -0.68
CA ARG A 56 12.20 -0.90 -0.34
C ARG A 56 12.69 -1.86 -1.42
N GLU A 57 11.77 -2.64 -2.01
CA GLU A 57 12.10 -3.61 -3.07
C GLU A 57 12.52 -2.93 -4.37
N LEU A 58 11.98 -1.75 -4.67
CA LEU A 58 12.25 -1.02 -5.89
C LEU A 58 13.62 -0.30 -5.88
N ILE A 59 14.13 0.12 -4.73
CA ILE A 59 15.35 0.95 -4.60
C ILE A 59 16.62 0.38 -5.26
N PRO A 60 16.94 -0.93 -5.20
CA PRO A 60 18.14 -1.47 -5.83
C PRO A 60 18.17 -1.30 -7.36
N MET A 61 17.02 -1.05 -8.01
CA MET A 61 16.90 -1.06 -9.48
C MET A 61 16.98 0.33 -10.14
N HIS A 62 17.22 1.40 -9.38
CA HIS A 62 17.04 2.81 -9.82
C HIS A 62 18.28 3.50 -10.41
N ALA A 63 19.32 2.76 -10.81
CA ALA A 63 20.49 3.39 -11.43
C ALA A 63 20.22 3.93 -12.85
N ASP A 64 19.34 3.30 -13.66
CA ASP A 64 19.21 3.64 -15.07
C ASP A 64 17.75 3.83 -15.54
N THR A 65 17.40 5.11 -15.75
CA THR A 65 16.61 5.68 -16.86
C THR A 65 15.58 4.79 -17.62
N VAL A 66 14.64 4.15 -16.91
CA VAL A 66 13.31 3.76 -17.47
C VAL A 66 12.22 4.00 -16.41
N GLN A 67 12.01 5.27 -16.04
CA GLN A 67 11.27 5.65 -14.84
C GLN A 67 9.73 5.54 -14.98
N ILE A 68 9.16 5.85 -16.14
CA ILE A 68 7.69 5.97 -16.27
C ILE A 68 7.01 4.60 -16.44
N SER A 69 7.56 3.72 -17.28
CA SER A 69 7.00 2.37 -17.50
C SER A 69 7.02 1.55 -16.20
N ARG A 70 8.14 1.60 -15.48
CA ARG A 70 8.32 0.87 -14.22
C ARG A 70 7.43 1.39 -13.10
N THR A 71 7.25 2.71 -12.98
CA THR A 71 6.32 3.27 -11.99
C THR A 71 4.89 2.81 -12.23
N ARG A 72 4.47 2.73 -13.50
CA ARG A 72 3.13 2.25 -13.86
C ARG A 72 2.96 0.75 -13.60
N GLU A 73 4.00 -0.03 -13.87
CA GLU A 73 4.07 -1.47 -13.59
C GLU A 73 4.02 -1.75 -12.09
N ALA A 74 4.87 -1.09 -11.30
CA ALA A 74 4.87 -1.18 -9.84
C ALA A 74 3.51 -0.81 -9.23
N ARG A 75 2.85 0.24 -9.74
CA ARG A 75 1.49 0.60 -9.30
C ARG A 75 0.49 -0.51 -9.58
N ARG A 76 0.56 -1.14 -10.76
CA ARG A 76 -0.32 -2.24 -11.13
C ARG A 76 -0.06 -3.47 -10.25
N GLU A 77 1.20 -3.81 -10.02
CA GLU A 77 1.58 -4.92 -9.16
C GLU A 77 1.10 -4.71 -7.72
N LEU A 78 1.25 -3.49 -7.18
CA LEU A 78 0.73 -3.14 -5.87
C LEU A 78 -0.79 -3.29 -5.79
N GLU A 79 -1.51 -2.86 -6.82
CA GLU A 79 -2.96 -3.02 -6.90
C GLU A 79 -3.37 -4.49 -6.93
N GLU A 80 -2.69 -5.32 -7.73
CA GLU A 80 -2.95 -6.76 -7.83
C GLU A 80 -2.64 -7.51 -6.52
N ILE A 81 -1.56 -7.15 -5.82
CA ILE A 81 -1.24 -7.70 -4.49
C ILE A 81 -2.30 -7.27 -3.47
N PHE A 82 -2.65 -5.98 -3.46
CA PHE A 82 -3.63 -5.44 -2.53
C PHE A 82 -5.00 -6.11 -2.69
N GLN A 83 -5.49 -6.26 -3.92
CA GLN A 83 -6.76 -6.95 -4.19
C GLN A 83 -6.73 -8.41 -3.73
N ARG A 84 -5.63 -9.14 -3.97
CA ARG A 84 -5.46 -10.53 -3.53
C ARG A 84 -5.47 -10.67 -2.01
N GLU A 85 -4.71 -9.83 -1.30
CA GLU A 85 -4.69 -9.84 0.17
C GLU A 85 -6.07 -9.54 0.76
N MET A 86 -6.77 -8.54 0.23
CA MET A 86 -8.12 -8.18 0.67
C MET A 86 -9.13 -9.32 0.44
N GLN A 87 -9.02 -10.06 -0.67
CA GLN A 87 -9.87 -11.22 -0.93
C GLN A 87 -9.55 -12.40 -0.01
N GLN A 88 -8.26 -12.70 0.21
CA GLN A 88 -7.83 -13.78 1.10
C GLN A 88 -8.31 -13.54 2.52
N GLU A 89 -8.25 -12.29 2.99
CA GLU A 89 -8.68 -11.93 4.34
C GLU A 89 -10.20 -11.96 4.51
N ARG A 90 -10.97 -11.60 3.47
CA ARG A 90 -12.43 -11.82 3.47
C ARG A 90 -12.79 -13.28 3.65
N ARG A 91 -12.14 -14.18 2.89
CA ARG A 91 -12.35 -15.64 3.00
C ARG A 91 -11.95 -16.20 4.37
N GLN A 92 -10.92 -15.64 4.99
CA GLN A 92 -10.52 -16.04 6.35
C GLN A 92 -11.57 -15.68 7.40
N LEU A 93 -12.35 -14.61 7.22
CA LEU A 93 -13.42 -14.24 8.14
C LEU A 93 -14.62 -15.17 8.01
N ASP A 94 -15.04 -15.49 6.77
CA ASP A 94 -16.18 -16.38 6.53
C ASP A 94 -15.94 -17.82 7.05
N GLY A 95 -14.68 -18.26 7.15
CA GLY A 95 -14.33 -19.60 7.66
C GLY A 95 -14.46 -19.81 9.17
N TRP A 96 -14.68 -18.75 9.96
CA TRP A 96 -14.95 -18.89 11.41
C TRP A 96 -16.43 -19.14 11.72
N ASP A 97 -17.33 -18.85 10.78
CA ASP A 97 -18.78 -19.01 10.94
C ASP A 97 -19.26 -20.45 10.61
N GLU A 98 -18.38 -21.34 10.15
CA GLU A 98 -18.70 -22.74 9.77
C GLU A 98 -18.58 -23.75 10.92
N PHE A 99 -18.23 -23.30 12.14
CA PHE A 99 -18.03 -24.15 13.32
C PHE A 99 -19.04 -23.92 14.46
N GLU A 100 -20.25 -23.42 14.17
CA GLU A 100 -21.34 -23.27 15.14
C GLU A 100 -22.54 -24.18 14.83
#